data_AF-A0A0N5C458-F1
#
_entry.id   AF-A0A0N5C458-F1
#
_cell.length_a   1.000
_cell.length_b   1.000
_cell.length_c   1.000
_cell.angle_alpha   90.00
_cell.angle_beta   90.00
_cell.angle_gamma   90.00
#
_symmetry.space_group_name_H-M   'P 1'
#
loop_
_entity.id
_entity.type
_entity.pdbx_description
1 polymer ?
#
loop_
_entity_poly.entity_id
_entity_poly.type
_entity_poly.pdbx_seq_one_letter_code
_entity_poly.pdbx_strand_id
1 'polypeptide(L)'
;MGIEECQFIAEQSLITFVPNFNAEEEEFSSAGLVKFEAGLPVEIPIWMASILKARSKGSIVAPEWLNPQTIEQYIQSEKEQFTFTMLPDNFFCISLILINKFKNDIENIDAIKILIQDLWDKRLWKMRSSLVKFFVQENMCHVRINNITLFESCYIGPIIYTGTKSLDDIRKIKMAVSKVNLLVPNIGSKMTVRHSSGMSFGSWKFDNYKKAFLSSMKPAEAVKTQYKKIFLFISIPLLSLTAYTSYKDHQKHHEHGRQEHVAYDYLNIRKKAFPFNDGNHTLFHNPESQYVPGVGYEKDPHH
;
A
#
# COMPACT_ATOMS: atom_id res chain seq x y z
N MET A 1 11.23 -9.35 -4.47
CA MET A 1 10.26 -9.04 -5.52
C MET A 1 8.87 -9.15 -4.95
N GLY A 2 8.06 -8.10 -5.04
CA GLY A 2 6.70 -8.06 -4.53
C GLY A 2 5.66 -8.60 -5.52
N ILE A 3 4.44 -8.86 -5.04
CA ILE A 3 3.31 -9.24 -5.90
C ILE A 3 2.98 -8.13 -6.91
N GLU A 4 3.11 -6.87 -6.50
CA GLU A 4 2.89 -5.69 -7.35
C GLU A 4 3.90 -5.61 -8.51
N GLU A 5 5.16 -5.94 -8.25
CA GLU A 5 6.20 -6.01 -9.29
C GLU A 5 5.93 -7.17 -10.25
N CYS A 6 5.50 -8.32 -9.71
CA CYS A 6 5.01 -9.47 -10.48
C CYS A 6 3.85 -9.05 -11.43
N GLN A 7 2.90 -8.24 -10.96
CA GLN A 7 1.81 -7.70 -11.79
C GLN A 7 2.32 -6.71 -12.84
N PHE A 8 3.21 -5.78 -12.46
CA PHE A 8 3.79 -4.80 -13.39
C PHE A 8 4.51 -5.48 -14.56
N ILE A 9 5.26 -6.54 -14.30
CA ILE A 9 5.92 -7.35 -15.33
C ILE A 9 4.87 -8.02 -16.23
N ALA A 10 3.81 -8.58 -15.66
CA ALA A 10 2.75 -9.22 -16.44
C ALA A 10 1.95 -8.22 -17.29
N GLU A 11 1.83 -6.96 -16.88
CA GLU A 11 1.14 -5.93 -17.66
C GLU A 11 1.90 -5.54 -18.95
N GLN A 12 3.18 -5.89 -19.07
CA GLN A 12 3.95 -5.71 -20.31
C GLN A 12 3.71 -6.81 -21.35
N SER A 13 3.07 -7.93 -20.97
CA SER A 13 2.76 -9.00 -21.91
C SER A 13 1.76 -8.53 -22.97
N LEU A 14 1.96 -9.00 -24.20
CA LEU A 14 1.11 -8.68 -25.34
C LEU A 14 -0.22 -9.43 -25.26
N ILE A 15 -1.28 -8.78 -25.68
CA ILE A 15 -2.63 -9.33 -25.75
C ILE A 15 -3.37 -8.75 -26.94
N THR A 16 -4.26 -9.55 -27.51
CA THR A 16 -5.10 -9.16 -28.65
C THR A 16 -6.22 -8.24 -28.19
N PHE A 17 -6.27 -7.03 -28.75
CA PHE A 17 -7.27 -6.01 -28.47
C PHE A 17 -7.96 -5.58 -29.76
N VAL A 18 -9.28 -5.42 -29.71
CA VAL A 18 -10.09 -4.94 -30.83
C VAL A 18 -10.55 -3.51 -30.52
N PRO A 19 -10.00 -2.49 -31.21
CA PRO A 19 -10.35 -1.10 -30.97
C PRO A 19 -11.67 -0.74 -31.68
N ASN A 20 -12.35 0.28 -31.14
CA ASN A 20 -13.56 0.88 -31.72
C ASN A 20 -13.26 2.23 -32.39
N PHE A 21 -12.00 2.53 -32.66
CA PHE A 21 -11.55 3.79 -33.23
C PHE A 21 -10.47 3.55 -34.27
N ASN A 22 -10.33 4.51 -35.17
CA ASN A 22 -9.21 4.56 -36.11
C ASN A 22 -8.19 5.58 -35.58
N ALA A 23 -6.91 5.25 -35.67
CA ALA A 23 -5.80 6.17 -35.46
C ALA A 23 -4.70 5.92 -36.49
N GLU A 24 -3.88 6.94 -36.72
CA GLU A 24 -2.70 6.84 -37.57
C GLU A 24 -1.65 5.91 -36.93
N GLU A 25 -0.65 5.52 -37.72
CA GLU A 25 0.46 4.70 -37.24
C GLU A 25 1.28 5.48 -36.22
N GLU A 26 1.27 5.01 -34.97
CA GLU A 26 2.05 5.60 -33.87
C GLU A 26 3.13 4.61 -33.41
N GLU A 27 4.35 5.11 -33.22
CA GLU A 27 5.46 4.32 -32.68
C GLU A 27 5.50 4.46 -31.15
N PHE A 28 5.26 3.35 -30.45
CA PHE A 28 5.35 3.27 -29.00
C PHE A 28 6.68 2.65 -28.59
N SER A 29 7.39 3.26 -27.64
CA SER A 29 8.69 2.75 -27.16
C SER A 29 8.63 1.30 -26.62
N SER A 30 7.46 0.86 -26.14
CA SER A 30 7.27 -0.48 -25.59
C SER A 30 6.62 -1.48 -26.54
N ALA A 31 5.90 -1.02 -27.57
CA ALA A 31 5.08 -1.87 -28.45
C ALA A 31 5.49 -1.79 -29.93
N GLY A 32 6.41 -0.89 -30.28
CA GLY A 32 6.78 -0.62 -31.66
C GLY A 32 5.70 0.18 -32.41
N LEU A 33 5.74 0.09 -33.73
CA LEU A 33 4.78 0.76 -34.62
C LEU A 33 3.43 0.03 -34.57
N VAL A 34 2.38 0.72 -34.16
CA VAL A 34 1.03 0.18 -34.04
C VAL A 34 0.04 1.06 -34.78
N LYS A 35 -0.80 0.45 -35.63
CA LYS A 35 -1.92 1.10 -36.30
C LYS A 35 -3.24 0.62 -35.69
N PHE A 36 -4.09 1.54 -35.27
CA PHE A 36 -5.42 1.18 -34.78
C PHE A 36 -6.45 1.34 -35.90
N GLU A 37 -7.06 0.23 -36.30
CA GLU A 37 -8.18 0.21 -37.22
C GLU A 37 -9.39 -0.41 -36.51
N ALA A 38 -10.53 0.28 -36.55
CA ALA A 38 -11.73 -0.10 -35.84
C ALA A 38 -12.21 -1.48 -36.30
N GLY A 39 -12.42 -2.37 -35.33
CA GLY A 39 -12.87 -3.74 -35.57
C GLY A 39 -11.77 -4.73 -35.97
N LEU A 40 -10.52 -4.30 -36.18
CA LEU A 40 -9.41 -5.21 -36.47
C LEU A 40 -8.62 -5.55 -35.19
N PRO A 41 -8.29 -6.83 -34.95
CA PRO A 41 -7.49 -7.22 -33.79
C PRO A 41 -6.05 -6.73 -33.93
N VAL A 42 -5.51 -6.18 -32.85
CA VAL A 42 -4.14 -5.66 -32.76
C VAL A 42 -3.49 -6.18 -31.48
N GLU A 43 -2.22 -6.58 -31.55
CA GLU A 43 -1.45 -7.01 -30.38
C GLU A 43 -0.86 -5.79 -29.66
N ILE A 44 -1.27 -5.59 -28.42
CA ILE A 44 -0.81 -4.48 -27.59
C ILE A 44 -0.48 -4.96 -26.18
N PRO A 45 0.39 -4.26 -25.43
CA PRO A 45 0.60 -4.57 -24.02
C PRO A 45 -0.68 -4.45 -23.19
N ILE A 46 -0.83 -5.30 -22.18
CA ILE A 46 -1.99 -5.32 -21.28
C ILE A 46 -2.20 -3.97 -20.57
N TRP A 47 -1.14 -3.26 -20.17
CA TRP A 47 -1.27 -1.93 -19.57
C TRP A 47 -1.95 -0.93 -20.52
N MET A 48 -1.65 -1.00 -21.82
CA MET A 48 -2.24 -0.13 -22.83
C MET A 48 -3.70 -0.50 -23.08
N ALA A 49 -3.98 -1.81 -23.21
CA ALA A 49 -5.35 -2.32 -23.32
C ALA A 49 -6.20 -1.87 -22.12
N SER A 50 -5.64 -1.88 -20.91
CA SER A 50 -6.31 -1.43 -19.68
C SER A 50 -6.72 0.05 -19.75
N ILE A 51 -5.85 0.91 -20.28
CA ILE A 51 -6.13 2.35 -20.42
C ILE A 51 -7.19 2.59 -21.50
N LEU A 52 -7.08 1.91 -22.64
CA LEU A 52 -8.07 2.00 -23.73
C LEU A 52 -9.44 1.48 -23.29
N LYS A 53 -9.48 0.41 -22.49
CA LYS A 53 -10.71 -0.12 -21.92
C LYS A 53 -11.38 0.85 -20.95
N ALA A 54 -10.60 1.50 -20.09
CA ALA A 54 -11.11 2.53 -19.18
C ALA A 54 -11.76 3.72 -19.93
N ARG A 55 -11.35 3.97 -21.17
CA ARG A 55 -11.93 4.97 -22.07
C ARG A 55 -13.03 4.43 -23.01
N SER A 56 -13.45 3.18 -22.82
CA SER A 56 -14.44 2.49 -23.67
C SER A 56 -14.07 2.46 -25.16
N LYS A 57 -12.76 2.40 -25.47
CA LYS A 57 -12.23 2.46 -26.84
C LYS A 57 -12.04 1.09 -27.51
N GLY A 58 -12.56 0.02 -26.92
CA GLY A 58 -12.48 -1.32 -27.50
C GLY A 58 -12.75 -2.42 -26.47
N SER A 59 -12.55 -3.66 -26.92
CA SER A 59 -12.69 -4.87 -26.13
C SER A 59 -11.45 -5.75 -26.29
N ILE A 60 -11.11 -6.49 -25.25
CA ILE A 60 -10.03 -7.46 -25.32
C ILE A 60 -10.55 -8.81 -25.83
N VAL A 61 -9.70 -9.58 -26.50
CA VAL A 61 -9.97 -10.98 -26.81
C VAL A 61 -9.26 -11.83 -25.76
N ALA A 62 -10.01 -12.70 -25.08
CA ALA A 62 -9.45 -13.59 -24.08
C ALA A 62 -8.45 -14.56 -24.74
N PRO A 63 -7.27 -14.81 -24.12
CA PRO A 63 -6.33 -15.81 -24.63
C PRO A 63 -6.95 -17.20 -24.68
N GLU A 64 -6.51 -18.04 -25.63
CA GLU A 64 -7.05 -19.39 -25.84
C GLU A 64 -6.95 -20.30 -24.62
N TRP A 65 -5.91 -20.09 -23.79
CA TRP A 65 -5.71 -20.87 -22.57
C TRP A 65 -6.63 -20.44 -21.42
N LEU A 66 -7.28 -19.27 -21.49
CA LEU A 66 -8.20 -18.75 -20.47
C LEU A 66 -9.64 -19.23 -20.73
N ASN A 67 -9.79 -20.54 -20.92
CA ASN A 67 -11.08 -21.20 -21.10
C ASN A 67 -11.30 -22.22 -19.97
N PRO A 68 -12.55 -22.43 -19.51
CA PRO A 68 -12.81 -23.41 -18.45
C PRO A 68 -12.26 -24.81 -18.77
N GLN A 69 -12.43 -25.27 -20.02
CA GLN A 69 -12.00 -26.58 -20.47
C GLN A 69 -10.46 -26.74 -20.45
N THR A 70 -9.73 -25.73 -20.90
CA THR A 70 -8.25 -25.76 -20.91
C THR A 70 -7.69 -25.69 -19.49
N ILE A 71 -8.31 -24.89 -18.60
CA ILE A 71 -7.89 -24.81 -17.20
C ILE A 71 -8.16 -26.13 -16.48
N GLU A 72 -9.27 -26.80 -16.75
CA GLU A 72 -9.53 -28.15 -16.24
C GLU A 72 -8.47 -29.16 -16.70
N GLN A 73 -8.01 -29.09 -17.94
CA GLN A 73 -6.90 -29.92 -18.44
C GLN A 73 -5.60 -29.63 -17.70
N TYR A 74 -5.27 -28.36 -17.45
CA TYR A 74 -4.10 -28.01 -16.63
C TYR A 74 -4.22 -28.57 -15.21
N ILE A 75 -5.41 -28.49 -14.61
CA ILE A 75 -5.67 -29.08 -13.28
C ILE A 75 -5.49 -30.60 -13.30
N GLN A 76 -5.97 -31.30 -14.33
CA GLN A 76 -5.81 -32.75 -14.47
C GLN A 76 -4.35 -33.15 -14.63
N SER A 77 -3.62 -32.50 -15.55
CA SER A 77 -2.19 -32.74 -15.73
C SER A 77 -1.38 -32.45 -14.46
N GLU A 78 -1.78 -31.44 -13.68
CA GLU A 78 -1.17 -31.12 -12.40
C GLU A 78 -1.52 -32.16 -11.33
N LYS A 79 -2.62 -32.91 -11.42
CA LYS A 79 -2.85 -34.04 -10.50
C LYS A 79 -2.01 -35.26 -10.85
N GLU A 80 -1.84 -35.53 -12.13
CA GLU A 80 -1.14 -36.72 -12.64
C GLU A 80 0.38 -36.62 -12.45
N GLN A 81 0.95 -35.45 -12.71
CA GLN A 81 2.38 -35.25 -12.60
C GLN A 81 2.82 -35.01 -11.15
N PHE A 82 3.88 -35.69 -10.71
CA PHE A 82 4.50 -35.41 -9.41
C PHE A 82 5.23 -34.06 -9.39
N THR A 83 5.82 -33.67 -10.52
CA THR A 83 6.46 -32.35 -10.72
C THR A 83 5.45 -31.29 -11.14
N PHE A 84 5.86 -30.02 -11.13
CA PHE A 84 5.04 -28.92 -11.63
C PHE A 84 4.88 -29.04 -13.15
N THR A 85 3.65 -28.87 -13.61
CA THR A 85 3.35 -28.81 -15.05
C THR A 85 3.82 -27.47 -15.63
N MET A 86 4.06 -27.44 -16.93
CA MET A 86 4.30 -26.18 -17.62
C MET A 86 2.98 -25.43 -17.79
N LEU A 87 2.99 -24.16 -17.41
CA LEU A 87 1.89 -23.22 -17.63
C LEU A 87 2.34 -22.12 -18.58
N PRO A 88 1.40 -21.43 -19.25
CA PRO A 88 1.71 -20.21 -19.98
C PRO A 88 2.42 -19.18 -19.11
N ASP A 89 3.24 -18.34 -19.75
CA ASP A 89 3.97 -17.29 -19.05
C ASP A 89 3.03 -16.31 -18.34
N ASN A 90 3.39 -15.95 -17.11
CA ASN A 90 2.61 -15.05 -16.25
C ASN A 90 1.12 -15.43 -16.08
N PHE A 91 0.77 -16.71 -16.27
CA PHE A 91 -0.60 -17.25 -16.22
C PHE A 91 -1.47 -16.63 -15.11
N PHE A 92 -1.01 -16.71 -13.85
CA PHE A 92 -1.79 -16.21 -12.70
C PHE A 92 -1.96 -14.69 -12.72
N CYS A 93 -0.91 -13.93 -13.06
CA CYS A 93 -0.98 -12.47 -13.07
C CYS A 93 -1.89 -11.98 -14.21
N ILE A 94 -1.73 -12.52 -15.42
CA ILE A 94 -2.58 -12.17 -16.57
C ILE A 94 -4.03 -12.52 -16.26
N SER A 95 -4.29 -13.71 -15.73
CA SER A 95 -5.65 -14.12 -15.35
C SER A 95 -6.29 -13.16 -14.36
N LEU A 96 -5.56 -12.76 -13.30
CA LEU A 96 -6.04 -11.80 -12.31
C LEU A 96 -6.31 -10.42 -12.91
N ILE A 97 -5.47 -9.94 -13.81
CA ILE A 97 -5.67 -8.66 -14.51
C ILE A 97 -6.93 -8.73 -15.37
N LEU A 98 -7.07 -9.80 -16.16
CA LEU A 98 -8.19 -10.00 -17.08
C LEU A 98 -9.54 -10.10 -16.35
N ILE A 99 -9.61 -10.91 -15.31
CA ILE A 99 -10.83 -11.11 -14.51
C ILE A 99 -11.29 -9.81 -13.84
N ASN A 100 -10.35 -8.97 -13.38
CA ASN A 100 -10.68 -7.75 -12.65
C ASN A 100 -10.96 -6.55 -13.57
N LYS A 101 -10.14 -6.35 -14.61
CA LYS A 101 -10.23 -5.17 -15.49
C LYS A 101 -11.10 -5.38 -16.71
N PHE A 102 -11.24 -6.62 -17.18
CA PHE A 102 -11.93 -6.98 -18.43
C PHE A 102 -13.12 -7.91 -18.21
N LYS A 103 -13.80 -7.76 -17.06
CA LYS A 103 -14.96 -8.60 -16.70
C LYS A 103 -16.02 -8.68 -17.82
N ASN A 104 -16.27 -7.60 -18.54
CA ASN A 104 -17.37 -7.60 -19.53
C ASN A 104 -17.01 -8.31 -20.84
N ASP A 105 -15.72 -8.61 -21.08
CA ASP A 105 -15.23 -9.14 -22.36
C ASP A 105 -15.00 -10.65 -22.31
N ILE A 106 -15.12 -11.27 -21.13
CA ILE A 106 -14.78 -12.67 -20.88
C ILE A 106 -16.05 -13.44 -20.54
N GLU A 107 -16.23 -14.60 -21.19
CA GLU A 107 -17.33 -15.52 -20.89
C GLU A 107 -17.02 -16.38 -19.65
N ASN A 108 -18.05 -16.78 -18.89
CA ASN A 108 -17.94 -17.75 -17.79
C ASN A 108 -16.89 -17.41 -16.68
N ILE A 109 -16.77 -16.13 -16.34
CA ILE A 109 -15.76 -15.60 -15.40
C ILE A 109 -15.76 -16.30 -14.04
N ASP A 110 -16.94 -16.59 -13.50
CA ASP A 110 -17.05 -17.16 -12.15
C ASP A 110 -16.55 -18.61 -12.13
N ALA A 111 -16.77 -19.38 -13.20
CA ALA A 111 -16.18 -20.70 -13.36
C ALA A 111 -14.66 -20.61 -13.49
N ILE A 112 -14.16 -19.69 -14.32
CA ILE A 112 -12.72 -19.46 -14.53
C ILE A 112 -12.03 -19.10 -13.21
N LYS A 113 -12.62 -18.21 -12.39
CA LYS A 113 -12.09 -17.86 -11.06
C LYS A 113 -11.93 -19.07 -10.15
N ILE A 114 -12.97 -19.91 -10.07
CA ILE A 114 -12.96 -21.11 -9.23
C ILE A 114 -11.87 -22.07 -9.70
N LEU A 115 -11.76 -22.30 -11.01
CA LEU A 115 -10.76 -23.20 -11.60
C LEU A 115 -9.33 -22.69 -11.39
N ILE A 116 -9.07 -21.40 -11.60
CA ILE A 116 -7.76 -20.80 -11.33
C ILE A 116 -7.39 -20.94 -9.85
N GLN A 117 -8.37 -20.74 -8.95
CA GLN A 117 -8.15 -20.91 -7.52
C GLN A 117 -7.81 -22.37 -7.17
N ASP A 118 -8.53 -23.36 -7.73
CA ASP A 118 -8.20 -24.78 -7.51
C ASP A 118 -6.80 -25.13 -8.07
N LEU A 119 -6.44 -24.62 -9.25
CA LEU A 119 -5.11 -24.81 -9.81
C LEU A 119 -4.00 -24.22 -8.93
N TRP A 120 -4.21 -22.99 -8.44
CA TRP A 120 -3.30 -22.33 -7.49
C TRP A 120 -3.16 -23.14 -6.21
N ASP A 121 -4.26 -23.58 -5.60
CA ASP A 121 -4.23 -24.33 -4.35
C ASP A 121 -3.52 -25.68 -4.50
N LYS A 122 -3.71 -26.38 -5.63
CA LYS A 122 -2.98 -27.63 -5.94
C LYS A 122 -1.47 -27.39 -6.06
N ARG A 123 -1.06 -26.40 -6.85
CA ARG A 123 0.36 -26.09 -7.04
C ARG A 123 1.01 -25.59 -5.75
N LEU A 124 0.31 -24.76 -4.99
CA LEU A 124 0.77 -24.29 -3.69
C LEU A 124 0.89 -25.43 -2.67
N TRP A 125 -0.04 -26.39 -2.66
CA TRP A 125 0.07 -27.58 -1.82
C TRP A 125 1.29 -28.44 -2.20
N LYS A 126 1.54 -28.66 -3.49
CA LYS A 126 2.74 -29.37 -3.96
C LYS A 126 4.01 -28.64 -3.55
N MET A 127 4.03 -27.32 -3.70
CA MET A 127 5.15 -26.48 -3.30
C MET A 127 5.46 -26.58 -1.81
N ARG A 128 4.44 -26.42 -0.97
CA ARG A 128 4.57 -26.58 0.49
C ARG A 128 5.10 -27.96 0.85
N SER A 129 4.55 -29.01 0.25
CA SER A 129 4.99 -30.39 0.47
C SER A 129 6.45 -30.60 0.05
N SER A 130 6.88 -29.98 -1.05
CA SER A 130 8.27 -30.00 -1.50
C SER A 130 9.21 -29.28 -0.52
N LEU A 131 8.80 -28.12 0.00
CA LEU A 131 9.59 -27.37 0.98
C LEU A 131 9.74 -28.07 2.32
N VAL A 132 8.69 -28.75 2.81
CA VAL A 132 8.80 -29.55 4.03
C VAL A 132 9.85 -30.64 3.85
N LYS A 133 9.84 -31.33 2.70
CA LYS A 133 10.86 -32.34 2.38
C LYS A 133 12.25 -31.73 2.33
N PHE A 134 12.40 -30.53 1.78
CA PHE A 134 13.69 -29.82 1.76
C PHE A 134 14.19 -29.45 3.16
N PHE A 135 13.34 -28.88 4.02
CA PHE A 135 13.78 -28.42 5.35
C PHE A 135 14.15 -29.57 6.29
N VAL A 136 13.63 -30.78 6.07
CA VAL A 136 13.97 -31.97 6.84
C VAL A 136 15.30 -32.59 6.38
N GLN A 137 15.82 -32.24 5.20
CA GLN A 137 17.07 -32.82 4.69
C GLN A 137 18.29 -32.34 5.50
N GLU A 138 19.08 -33.30 6.02
CA GLU A 138 20.29 -33.00 6.78
C GLU A 138 21.54 -32.83 5.89
N ASN A 139 21.63 -33.57 4.78
CA ASN A 139 22.86 -33.69 3.98
C ASN A 139 22.86 -32.90 2.66
N MET A 140 21.71 -32.39 2.21
CA MET A 140 21.57 -31.71 0.91
C MET A 140 21.10 -30.27 1.12
N CYS A 141 21.77 -29.32 0.46
CA CYS A 141 21.48 -27.87 0.56
C CYS A 141 20.96 -27.27 -0.76
N HIS A 142 20.49 -28.09 -1.70
CA HIS A 142 20.00 -27.63 -2.98
C HIS A 142 18.60 -28.21 -3.28
N VAL A 143 17.78 -27.43 -3.97
CA VAL A 143 16.48 -27.88 -4.51
C VAL A 143 16.38 -27.43 -5.94
N ARG A 144 15.98 -28.33 -6.84
CA ARG A 144 15.57 -27.98 -8.20
C ARG A 144 14.05 -27.96 -8.26
N ILE A 145 13.49 -26.81 -8.61
CA ILE A 145 12.06 -26.63 -8.83
C ILE A 145 11.89 -26.13 -10.26
N ASN A 146 11.45 -27.02 -11.14
CA ASN A 146 11.18 -26.68 -12.54
C ASN A 146 9.75 -26.16 -12.68
N ASN A 147 9.50 -25.37 -13.72
CA ASN A 147 8.15 -24.93 -14.14
C ASN A 147 7.38 -24.14 -13.06
N ILE A 148 8.09 -23.51 -12.12
CA ILE A 148 7.49 -22.58 -11.18
C ILE A 148 7.22 -21.25 -11.89
N THR A 149 6.04 -20.68 -11.68
CA THR A 149 5.69 -19.38 -12.24
C THR A 149 6.32 -18.26 -11.42
N LEU A 150 6.48 -17.09 -12.05
CA LEU A 150 7.02 -15.90 -11.39
C LEU A 150 6.21 -15.50 -10.15
N PHE A 151 4.89 -15.58 -10.25
CA PHE A 151 3.96 -15.27 -9.16
C PHE A 151 4.11 -16.21 -7.96
N GLU A 152 4.27 -17.52 -8.21
CA GLU A 152 4.53 -18.50 -7.17
C GLU A 152 5.89 -18.28 -6.49
N SER A 153 6.92 -17.95 -7.27
CA SER A 153 8.25 -17.59 -6.76
C SER A 153 8.21 -16.34 -5.86
N CYS A 154 7.51 -15.28 -6.30
CA CYS A 154 7.23 -14.08 -5.51
C CYS A 154 6.60 -14.43 -4.14
N TYR A 155 5.62 -15.35 -4.12
CA TYR A 155 4.90 -15.74 -2.91
C TYR A 155 5.77 -16.55 -1.94
N ILE A 156 6.53 -17.52 -2.45
CA ILE A 156 7.26 -18.49 -1.62
C ILE A 156 8.66 -18.02 -1.22
N GLY A 157 9.27 -17.12 -2.00
CA GLY A 157 10.63 -16.65 -1.80
C GLY A 157 10.94 -16.18 -0.37
N PRO A 158 10.11 -15.32 0.24
CA PRO A 158 10.31 -14.87 1.62
C PRO A 158 10.29 -16.02 2.64
N ILE A 159 9.43 -17.02 2.43
CA ILE A 159 9.29 -18.18 3.31
C ILE A 159 10.56 -19.04 3.24
N ILE A 160 11.05 -19.29 2.03
CA ILE A 160 12.28 -20.06 1.81
C ILE A 160 13.48 -19.32 2.41
N TYR A 161 13.60 -18.02 2.15
CA TYR A 161 14.71 -17.21 2.65
C TYR A 161 14.77 -17.18 4.18
N THR A 162 13.64 -16.93 4.83
CA THR A 162 13.58 -16.89 6.31
C THR A 162 13.79 -18.27 6.93
N GLY A 163 13.21 -19.32 6.34
CA GLY A 163 13.37 -20.70 6.80
C GLY A 163 14.79 -21.23 6.63
N THR A 164 15.45 -20.96 5.51
CA THR A 164 16.85 -21.38 5.29
C THR A 164 17.82 -20.65 6.23
N LYS A 165 17.65 -19.34 6.42
CA LYS A 165 18.47 -18.57 7.35
C LYS A 165 18.39 -19.10 8.78
N SER A 166 17.19 -19.41 9.27
CA SER A 166 17.03 -19.96 10.62
C SER A 166 17.63 -21.35 10.78
N LEU A 167 17.52 -22.21 9.75
CA LEU A 167 18.17 -23.51 9.74
C LEU A 167 19.69 -23.41 9.73
N ASP A 168 20.25 -22.48 8.95
CA ASP A 168 21.69 -22.26 8.92
C ASP A 168 22.22 -21.75 10.27
N ASP A 169 21.47 -20.89 10.96
CA ASP A 169 21.83 -20.43 12.30
C ASP A 169 21.80 -21.59 13.30
N ILE A 170 20.79 -22.47 13.25
CA ILE A 170 20.72 -23.69 14.06
C ILE A 170 21.91 -24.62 13.75
N ARG A 171 22.25 -24.82 12.47
CA ARG A 171 23.40 -25.63 12.04
C ARG A 171 24.72 -25.07 12.57
N LYS A 172 24.92 -23.75 12.50
CA LYS A 172 26.10 -23.07 13.08
C LYS A 172 26.20 -23.28 14.59
N ILE A 173 25.09 -23.14 15.32
CA ILE A 173 25.04 -23.40 16.77
C ILE A 173 25.40 -24.86 17.06
N LYS A 174 24.79 -25.82 16.34
CA LYS A 174 25.09 -27.26 16.51
C LYS A 174 26.58 -27.55 16.28
N MET A 175 27.18 -26.95 15.24
CA MET A 175 28.62 -27.07 14.98
C MET A 175 29.48 -26.43 16.09
N ALA A 176 29.10 -25.25 16.60
CA ALA A 176 29.81 -24.59 17.69
C ALA A 176 29.74 -25.40 19.00
N VAL A 177 28.55 -25.90 19.37
CA VAL A 177 28.36 -26.76 20.55
C VAL A 177 29.14 -28.07 20.40
N SER A 178 29.13 -28.69 19.22
CA SER A 178 29.92 -29.89 18.96
C SER A 178 31.42 -29.64 19.12
N LYS A 179 31.93 -28.45 18.73
CA LYS A 179 33.33 -28.07 18.95
C LYS A 179 33.66 -27.80 20.43
N VAL A 180 32.73 -27.19 21.17
CA VAL A 180 32.90 -26.93 22.62
C VAL A 180 32.86 -28.23 23.43
N ASN A 181 31.99 -29.17 23.09
CA ASN A 181 31.92 -30.49 23.74
C ASN A 181 33.18 -31.35 23.49
N LEU A 182 33.94 -31.07 22.44
CA LEU A 182 35.25 -31.69 22.20
C LEU A 182 36.38 -31.04 23.05
N LEU A 183 36.18 -29.83 23.56
CA LEU A 183 37.18 -29.05 24.30
C LEU A 183 36.97 -29.07 25.83
N VAL A 184 35.80 -29.51 26.31
CA VAL A 184 35.47 -29.57 27.75
C VAL A 184 35.35 -31.04 28.18
N PRO A 185 36.09 -31.51 29.20
CA PRO A 185 35.92 -32.85 29.73
C PRO A 185 34.51 -32.97 30.31
N ASN A 186 33.81 -34.04 29.92
CA ASN A 186 32.40 -34.28 30.16
C ASN A 186 32.09 -34.37 31.67
N ILE A 187 31.78 -33.24 32.31
CA ILE A 187 31.23 -33.19 33.66
C ILE A 187 29.72 -33.19 33.51
N GLY A 188 29.09 -34.32 33.83
CA GLY A 188 27.67 -34.57 33.62
C GLY A 188 26.77 -33.55 34.33
N SER A 189 26.32 -32.54 33.60
CA SER A 189 25.21 -31.68 34.01
C SER A 189 23.91 -32.27 33.45
N LYS A 190 22.99 -32.66 34.33
CA LYS A 190 21.62 -33.03 33.95
C LYS A 190 20.93 -31.85 33.27
N MET A 191 20.74 -31.91 31.95
CA MET A 191 19.91 -30.95 31.23
C MET A 191 18.45 -31.14 31.64
N THR A 192 17.88 -30.15 32.32
CA THR A 192 16.43 -30.08 32.53
C THR A 192 15.78 -29.67 31.22
N VAL A 193 15.08 -30.59 30.56
CA VAL A 193 14.25 -30.28 29.39
C VAL A 193 13.10 -29.40 29.88
N ARG A 194 13.17 -28.09 29.62
CA ARG A 194 12.00 -27.21 29.76
C ARG A 194 11.00 -27.59 28.67
N HIS A 195 9.90 -28.24 29.05
CA HIS A 195 8.72 -28.31 28.21
C HIS A 195 8.15 -26.88 28.07
N SER A 196 8.56 -26.15 27.04
CA SER A 196 7.79 -25.01 26.59
C SER A 196 6.49 -25.54 26.01
N SER A 197 5.37 -25.02 26.52
CA SER A 197 4.02 -25.23 26.04
C SER A 197 3.99 -25.39 24.52
N GLY A 198 3.40 -26.48 24.06
CA GLY A 198 3.31 -26.83 22.65
C GLY A 198 2.83 -25.66 21.80
N MET A 199 3.52 -25.44 20.70
CA MET A 199 3.12 -24.54 19.64
C MET A 199 1.76 -25.02 19.12
N SER A 200 0.68 -24.35 19.55
CA SER A 200 -0.68 -24.68 19.16
C SER A 200 -0.82 -24.50 17.64
N PHE A 201 -0.92 -25.63 16.92
CA PHE A 201 -1.17 -25.73 15.48
C PHE A 201 -2.64 -25.42 15.14
N GLY A 202 -3.19 -24.38 15.77
CA GLY A 202 -4.59 -23.97 15.65
C GLY A 202 -4.70 -22.49 15.28
N SER A 203 -4.26 -22.12 14.07
CA SER A 203 -4.56 -20.82 13.49
C SER A 203 -4.40 -20.87 11.96
N TRP A 204 -5.24 -21.67 11.31
CA TRP A 204 -5.57 -21.46 9.90
C TRP A 204 -6.35 -20.15 9.78
N LYS A 205 -5.63 -19.01 9.79
CA LYS A 205 -6.23 -17.69 9.56
C LYS A 205 -5.99 -17.27 8.11
N PHE A 206 -6.98 -17.54 7.26
CA PHE A 206 -7.12 -16.96 5.92
C PHE A 206 -7.13 -15.41 5.97
N ASP A 207 -7.45 -14.83 7.14
CA ASP A 207 -7.41 -13.38 7.42
C ASP A 207 -6.03 -12.72 7.26
N ASN A 208 -4.94 -13.49 7.31
CA ASN A 208 -3.60 -12.95 7.08
C ASN A 208 -3.34 -12.57 5.62
N TYR A 209 -4.10 -13.10 4.65
CA TYR A 209 -4.01 -12.64 3.25
C TYR A 209 -4.48 -11.18 3.14
N LYS A 210 -5.60 -10.86 3.79
CA LYS A 210 -6.13 -9.49 3.88
C LYS A 210 -5.18 -8.58 4.65
N LYS A 211 -4.58 -9.07 5.74
CA LYS A 211 -3.61 -8.31 6.57
C LYS A 211 -2.27 -8.07 5.88
N ALA A 212 -1.78 -9.00 5.07
CA ALA A 212 -0.56 -8.84 4.27
C ALA A 212 -0.79 -7.94 3.03
N PHE A 213 -1.95 -8.08 2.37
CA PHE A 213 -2.36 -7.21 1.26
C PHE A 213 -2.65 -5.77 1.75
N LEU A 214 -3.32 -5.63 2.89
CA LEU A 214 -3.52 -4.34 3.57
C LEU A 214 -2.29 -3.86 4.34
N SER A 215 -1.23 -4.65 4.54
CA SER A 215 -0.03 -4.12 5.24
C SER A 215 0.84 -3.24 4.34
N SER A 216 0.76 -3.42 3.01
CA SER A 216 1.35 -2.48 2.03
C SER A 216 0.59 -1.16 1.97
N MET A 217 -0.72 -1.17 2.23
CA MET A 217 -1.48 0.04 2.53
C MET A 217 -1.20 0.42 3.99
N LYS A 218 -0.10 1.15 4.25
CA LYS A 218 0.32 1.66 5.59
C LYS A 218 -0.87 1.71 6.57
N PRO A 219 -0.81 1.07 7.76
CA PRO A 219 -1.96 1.06 8.66
C PRO A 219 -2.24 2.50 9.08
N ALA A 220 -3.25 3.10 8.44
CA ALA A 220 -3.69 4.46 8.73
C ALA A 220 -3.96 4.63 10.23
N GLU A 221 -4.33 3.54 10.92
CA GLU A 221 -4.52 3.50 12.36
C GLU A 221 -3.23 3.68 13.19
N ALA A 222 -2.07 3.15 12.78
CA ALA A 222 -0.81 3.36 13.50
C ALA A 222 -0.31 4.80 13.32
N VAL A 223 -0.41 5.32 12.09
CA VAL A 223 -0.09 6.71 11.78
C VAL A 223 -1.03 7.67 12.52
N LYS A 224 -2.34 7.41 12.47
CA LYS A 224 -3.38 8.16 13.19
C LYS A 224 -3.19 8.13 14.69
N THR A 225 -2.81 7.00 15.30
CA THR A 225 -2.53 6.94 16.74
C THR A 225 -1.26 7.70 17.11
N GLN A 226 -0.23 7.69 16.27
CA GLN A 226 0.97 8.51 16.46
C GLN A 226 0.65 10.01 16.38
N TYR A 227 -0.08 10.46 15.36
CA TYR A 227 -0.49 11.86 15.23
C TYR A 227 -1.45 12.31 16.35
N LYS A 228 -2.36 11.44 16.81
CA LYS A 228 -3.21 11.73 17.98
C LYS A 228 -2.39 11.96 19.26
N LYS A 229 -1.34 11.16 19.49
CA LYS A 229 -0.44 11.34 20.65
C LYS A 229 0.35 12.64 20.53
N ILE A 230 0.92 12.93 19.36
CA ILE A 230 1.64 14.18 19.11
C ILE A 230 0.70 15.38 19.35
N PHE A 231 -0.51 15.34 18.82
CA PHE A 231 -1.48 16.41 19.01
C PHE A 231 -1.86 16.60 20.49
N LEU A 232 -2.22 15.52 21.19
CA LEU A 232 -2.67 15.61 22.57
C LEU A 232 -1.55 15.97 23.55
N PHE A 233 -0.35 15.43 23.35
CA PHE A 233 0.75 15.57 24.33
C PHE A 233 1.79 16.63 23.95
N ILE A 234 1.81 17.14 22.72
CA ILE A 234 2.78 18.15 22.28
C ILE A 234 2.07 19.46 21.90
N SER A 235 1.09 19.43 21.00
CA SER A 235 0.48 20.68 20.53
C SER A 235 -0.42 21.34 21.57
N ILE A 236 -1.19 20.57 22.37
CA ILE A 236 -2.00 21.15 23.45
C ILE A 236 -1.14 21.87 24.50
N PRO A 237 -0.08 21.27 25.10
CA PRO A 237 0.75 22.00 26.07
C PRO A 237 1.50 23.17 25.44
N LEU A 238 1.91 23.09 24.17
CA LEU A 238 2.52 24.20 23.46
C LEU A 238 1.54 25.36 23.24
N LEU A 239 0.29 25.07 22.86
CA LEU A 239 -0.78 26.06 22.73
C LEU A 239 -1.14 26.67 24.09
N SER A 240 -1.24 25.87 25.15
CA SER A 240 -1.49 26.39 26.50
C SER A 240 -0.36 27.28 27.00
N LEU A 241 0.90 26.92 26.71
CA LEU A 241 2.06 27.74 27.09
C LEU A 241 2.06 29.08 26.35
N THR A 242 1.85 29.05 25.02
CA THR A 242 1.79 30.28 24.21
C THR A 242 0.59 31.16 24.58
N ALA A 243 -0.56 30.56 24.88
CA ALA A 243 -1.73 31.26 25.41
C ALA A 243 -1.44 31.88 26.78
N TYR A 244 -0.73 31.18 27.67
CA TYR A 244 -0.34 31.74 28.97
C TYR A 244 0.64 32.90 28.83
N THR A 245 1.63 32.80 27.95
CA THR A 245 2.57 33.91 27.71
C THR A 245 1.87 35.12 27.10
N SER A 246 0.96 34.90 26.16
CA SER A 246 0.15 35.97 25.55
C SER A 246 -0.81 36.59 26.57
N TYR A 247 -1.45 35.79 27.42
CA TYR A 247 -2.31 36.28 28.49
C TYR A 247 -1.54 37.16 29.49
N LYS A 248 -0.34 36.71 29.90
CA LYS A 248 0.52 37.47 30.82
C LYS A 248 1.01 38.77 30.18
N ASP A 249 1.33 38.74 28.88
CA ASP A 249 1.74 39.92 28.12
C ASP A 249 0.57 40.91 27.96
N HIS A 250 -0.63 40.39 27.65
CA HIS A 250 -1.85 41.18 27.56
C HIS A 250 -2.22 41.83 28.90
N GLN A 251 -2.09 41.11 30.03
CA GLN A 251 -2.27 41.68 31.37
C GLN A 251 -1.29 42.83 31.65
N LYS A 252 -0.01 42.69 31.27
CA LYS A 252 0.96 43.80 31.39
C LYS A 252 0.60 44.98 30.50
N HIS A 253 0.09 44.73 29.30
CA HIS A 253 -0.38 45.79 28.41
C HIS A 253 -1.64 46.49 28.93
N HIS A 254 -2.49 45.83 29.74
CA HIS A 254 -3.59 46.46 30.47
C HIS A 254 -3.10 47.36 31.62
N GLU A 255 -1.91 47.11 32.19
CA GLU A 255 -1.30 47.97 33.20
C GLU A 255 -0.71 49.27 32.58
N HIS A 256 -0.39 49.26 31.29
CA HIS A 256 0.01 50.47 30.57
C HIS A 256 -1.24 51.30 30.25
N GLY A 257 -1.28 52.52 30.79
CA GLY A 257 -2.33 53.48 30.48
C GLY A 257 -2.47 53.73 28.97
N ARG A 258 -3.65 54.22 28.56
CA ARG A 258 -3.98 54.51 27.15
C ARG A 258 -2.84 55.30 26.49
N GLN A 259 -2.31 54.77 25.38
CA GLN A 259 -1.30 55.49 24.60
C GLN A 259 -1.86 56.83 24.13
N GLU A 260 -1.03 57.87 24.18
CA GLU A 260 -1.43 59.20 23.74
C GLU A 260 -1.73 59.20 22.23
N HIS A 261 -2.81 59.86 21.83
CA HIS A 261 -3.22 59.90 20.43
C HIS A 261 -2.24 60.71 19.60
N VAL A 262 -1.48 60.03 18.74
CA VAL A 262 -0.64 60.68 17.72
C VAL A 262 -1.49 60.90 16.47
N ALA A 263 -1.78 62.16 16.17
CA ALA A 263 -2.48 62.53 14.95
C ALA A 263 -1.54 62.37 13.74
N TYR A 264 -1.88 61.47 12.83
CA TYR A 264 -1.22 61.34 11.54
C TYR A 264 -2.08 61.94 10.44
N ASP A 265 -1.48 62.68 9.51
CA ASP A 265 -2.19 63.42 8.45
C ASP A 265 -3.08 62.54 7.57
N TYR A 266 -2.73 61.25 7.43
CA TYR A 266 -3.47 60.28 6.63
C TYR A 266 -4.55 59.51 7.41
N LEU A 267 -4.64 59.68 8.74
CA LEU A 267 -5.62 58.98 9.57
C LEU A 267 -6.97 59.71 9.49
N ASN A 268 -8.08 58.96 9.44
CA ASN A 268 -9.44 59.52 9.38
C ASN A 268 -9.77 60.44 8.18
N ILE A 269 -8.97 60.46 7.11
CA ILE A 269 -9.34 61.15 5.86
C ILE A 269 -10.55 60.45 5.23
N ARG A 270 -11.64 61.17 5.02
CA ARG A 270 -12.86 60.62 4.38
C ARG A 270 -13.42 61.56 3.34
N LYS A 271 -13.85 61.00 2.20
CA LYS A 271 -14.53 61.74 1.12
C LYS A 271 -16.05 61.77 1.27
N LYS A 272 -16.62 60.87 2.09
CA LYS A 272 -18.06 60.74 2.38
C LYS A 272 -18.26 60.24 3.82
N ALA A 273 -19.36 60.66 4.44
CA ALA A 273 -19.76 60.20 5.78
C ALA A 273 -20.24 58.74 5.75
N PHE A 274 -20.12 58.03 6.89
CA PHE A 274 -20.63 56.67 7.03
C PHE A 274 -22.17 56.65 7.03
N PRO A 275 -22.81 55.57 6.54
CA PRO A 275 -24.25 55.48 6.39
C PRO A 275 -25.03 55.26 7.70
N PHE A 276 -24.39 55.41 8.86
CA PHE A 276 -24.99 55.16 10.19
C PHE A 276 -24.90 56.42 11.08
N ASN A 277 -25.88 56.57 11.98
CA ASN A 277 -26.14 57.69 12.92
C ASN A 277 -25.31 58.98 12.73
N ASP A 278 -24.07 59.06 13.22
CA ASP A 278 -23.33 60.33 13.31
C ASP A 278 -22.40 60.59 12.12
N GLY A 279 -22.32 59.66 11.16
CA GLY A 279 -21.45 59.76 9.98
C GLY A 279 -19.93 59.69 10.26
N ASN A 280 -19.54 59.89 11.52
CA ASN A 280 -18.17 59.93 12.02
C ASN A 280 -17.70 58.59 12.62
N HIS A 281 -18.60 57.70 13.02
CA HIS A 281 -18.26 56.39 13.59
C HIS A 281 -18.35 55.27 12.56
N THR A 282 -17.42 54.32 12.63
CA THR A 282 -17.50 53.07 11.87
C THR A 282 -18.46 52.09 12.55
N LEU A 283 -18.92 51.06 11.82
CA LEU A 283 -19.74 49.99 12.38
C LEU A 283 -19.05 49.23 13.53
N PHE A 284 -17.71 49.23 13.56
CA PHE A 284 -16.89 48.57 14.57
C PHE A 284 -16.21 49.59 15.49
N HIS A 285 -16.82 50.76 15.67
CA HIS A 285 -16.28 51.81 16.53
C HIS A 285 -16.29 51.37 17.99
N ASN A 286 -15.12 51.46 18.63
CA ASN A 286 -14.99 51.25 20.06
C ASN A 286 -14.82 52.63 20.74
N PRO A 287 -15.81 53.09 21.54
CA PRO A 287 -15.76 54.41 22.18
C PRO A 287 -14.61 54.58 23.17
N GLU A 288 -14.02 53.49 23.67
CA GLU A 288 -12.92 53.52 24.63
C GLU A 288 -11.53 53.61 23.97
N SER A 289 -11.35 53.03 22.78
CA SER A 289 -10.03 52.87 22.14
C SER A 289 -9.84 53.63 20.84
N GLN A 290 -10.92 54.00 20.14
CA GLN A 290 -10.84 54.69 18.86
C GLN A 290 -11.08 56.19 19.02
N TYR A 291 -10.16 56.99 18.49
CA TYR A 291 -10.21 58.45 18.54
C TYR A 291 -11.10 59.02 17.42
N VAL A 292 -11.98 59.96 17.78
CA VAL A 292 -12.85 60.67 16.83
C VAL A 292 -12.33 62.11 16.64
N PRO A 293 -12.03 62.52 15.39
CA PRO A 293 -11.59 63.90 15.11
C PRO A 293 -12.60 64.94 15.63
N GLY A 294 -12.15 65.88 16.46
CA GLY A 294 -12.95 66.97 17.01
C GLY A 294 -13.66 66.68 18.35
N VAL A 295 -13.89 65.40 18.70
CA VAL A 295 -14.52 65.00 19.97
C VAL A 295 -13.50 64.40 20.94
N GLY A 296 -12.48 63.71 20.41
CA GLY A 296 -11.50 63.00 21.21
C GLY A 296 -11.90 61.55 21.48
N TYR A 297 -11.54 61.04 22.64
CA TYR A 297 -12.00 59.74 23.11
C TYR A 297 -13.30 59.92 23.89
N GLU A 298 -14.27 59.05 23.63
CA GLU A 298 -15.65 59.24 24.12
C GLU A 298 -15.86 58.66 25.52
N LYS A 299 -15.05 57.65 25.88
CA LYS A 299 -15.05 57.05 27.20
C LYS A 299 -13.62 56.83 27.68
N ASP A 300 -13.43 57.01 28.98
CA ASP A 300 -12.19 56.60 29.63
C ASP A 300 -12.15 55.07 29.75
N PRO A 301 -10.96 54.44 29.65
CA PRO A 301 -10.84 53.00 29.77
C PRO A 301 -11.36 52.54 31.13
N HIS A 302 -12.22 51.52 31.14
CA HIS A 302 -12.54 50.81 32.37
C HIS A 302 -11.34 49.89 32.72
N HIS A 303 -10.68 50.17 33.85
CA HIS A 303 -9.62 49.32 34.42
C HIS A 303 -10.21 48.13 35.20
#